data_AF-A0A564XVQ9-F1
#
_entry.id   AF-A0A564XVQ9-F1
#
_cell.length_a   1.000
_cell.length_b   1.000
_cell.length_c   1.000
_cell.angle_alpha   90.00
_cell.angle_beta   90.00
_cell.angle_gamma   90.00
#
_symmetry.space_group_name_H-M   'P 1'
#
loop_
_entity.id
_entity.type
_entity.pdbx_description
1 polymer ?
#
loop_
_entity_poly.entity_id
_entity_poly.type
_entity_poly.pdbx_seq_one_letter_code
_entity_poly.pdbx_strand_id
1 'polypeptide(L)' 'MNKLEIINPEANAECFSRFRRMRARQERLDIFINTMEGEVVGAHLIVLSASFPVFGKHLGANNVVHFQLSRFPHE' A
#
# COMPACT_ATOMS: atom_id res chain seq x y z
N MET A 1 25.74 4.44 7.26
CA MET A 1 24.38 4.21 7.80
C MET A 1 24.19 2.71 7.89
N ASN A 2 24.20 2.14 9.09
CA ASN A 2 24.12 0.69 9.25
C ASN A 2 22.69 0.26 8.92
N LYS A 3 22.54 -0.60 7.90
CA LYS A 3 21.26 -1.24 7.57
C LYS A 3 20.89 -2.18 8.72
N LEU A 4 20.07 -1.70 9.64
CA LEU A 4 19.34 -2.54 10.58
C LEU A 4 18.23 -3.22 9.78
N GLU A 5 18.55 -4.34 9.12
CA GLU A 5 17.54 -5.20 8.52
C GLU A 5 17.00 -6.14 9.60
N ILE A 6 15.74 -5.94 9.98
CA ILE A 6 14.99 -6.92 10.77
C ILE A 6 14.56 -8.02 9.79
N ILE A 7 15.44 -8.99 9.56
CA ILE A 7 15.19 -10.12 8.66
C ILE A 7 14.60 -11.27 9.48
N ASN A 8 13.39 -11.08 10.01
CA ASN A 8 12.58 -12.21 10.49
C ASN A 8 11.47 -12.46 9.47
N PRO A 9 11.64 -13.42 8.54
CA PRO A 9 10.63 -13.73 7.52
C PRO A 9 9.26 -14.08 8.10
N GLU A 10 9.23 -14.75 9.26
CA GLU A 10 7.98 -15.14 9.93
C GLU A 10 7.24 -13.91 10.47
N ALA A 11 7.96 -13.01 11.14
CA ALA A 11 7.39 -11.75 11.61
C ALA A 11 6.86 -10.88 10.45
N ASN A 12 7.56 -10.87 9.31
CA ASN A 12 7.09 -10.18 8.12
C ASN A 12 5.82 -10.81 7.55
N ALA A 13 5.75 -12.14 7.46
CA ALA A 13 4.58 -12.85 6.99
C ALA A 13 3.36 -12.60 7.90
N GLU A 14 3.54 -12.64 9.21
CA GLU A 14 2.50 -12.31 10.19
C GLU A 14 2.02 -10.87 10.04
N CYS A 15 2.95 -9.92 9.88
CA CYS A 15 2.65 -8.52 9.67
C CYS A 15 1.80 -8.30 8.41
N PHE A 16 2.20 -8.86 7.26
CA PHE A 16 1.41 -8.76 6.02
C PHE A 16 0.05 -9.46 6.13
N SER A 17 -0.05 -10.58 6.85
CA SER A 17 -1.32 -11.26 7.12
C SER A 17 -2.27 -10.35 7.92
N ARG A 18 -1.73 -9.62 8.91
CA ARG A 18 -2.51 -8.65 9.69
C ARG A 18 -3.02 -7.50 8.83
N PHE A 19 -2.17 -6.86 8.02
CA PHE A 19 -2.60 -5.80 7.10
C PHE A 19 -3.64 -6.29 6.10
N ARG A 20 -3.51 -7.53 5.60
CA ARG A 20 -4.51 -8.13 4.70
C ARG A 20 -5.88 -8.26 5.38
N ARG A 21 -5.92 -8.69 6.64
CA ARG A 21 -7.17 -8.76 7.43
C ARG A 21 -7.75 -7.36 7.67
N MET A 22 -6.91 -6.39 8.03
CA MET A 22 -7.34 -4.99 8.21
C MET A 22 -7.96 -4.43 6.93
N ARG A 23 -7.33 -4.69 5.76
CA ARG A 23 -7.86 -4.26 4.45
C ARG A 23 -9.22 -4.89 4.17
N ALA A 24 -9.37 -6.18 4.40
CA ALA A 24 -10.64 -6.89 4.20
C ALA A 24 -11.78 -6.36 5.10
N ARG A 25 -11.43 -5.86 6.28
CA ARG A 25 -12.36 -5.23 7.24
C ARG A 25 -12.50 -3.72 7.06
N GLN A 26 -11.83 -3.14 6.07
CA GLN A 26 -11.77 -1.70 5.83
C GLN A 26 -11.24 -0.88 7.03
N GLU A 27 -10.33 -1.46 7.82
CA GLU A 27 -9.74 -0.81 8.99
C GLU A 27 -8.49 0.00 8.63
N ARG A 28 -8.45 1.27 9.09
CA ARG A 28 -7.27 2.16 8.99
C ARG A 28 -6.74 2.34 7.57
N LEU A 29 -7.64 2.37 6.59
CA LEU A 29 -7.31 2.68 5.21
C LEU A 29 -6.89 4.16 5.12
N ASP A 30 -5.78 4.43 4.44
CA ASP A 30 -5.20 5.78 4.28
C ASP A 30 -5.12 6.20 2.79
N ILE A 31 -5.39 5.26 1.86
CA ILE A 31 -5.45 5.49 0.42
C ILE A 31 -6.63 4.72 -0.20
N PHE A 32 -7.32 5.39 -1.13
CA PHE A 32 -8.36 4.79 -1.95
C PHE A 32 -7.93 4.84 -3.42
N ILE A 33 -7.95 3.70 -4.07
CA ILE A 33 -7.51 3.53 -5.46
C ILE A 33 -8.73 3.30 -6.33
N ASN A 34 -8.95 4.16 -7.30
CA ASN A 34 -9.94 3.94 -8.34
C ASN A 34 -9.35 3.00 -9.38
N THR A 35 -9.98 1.83 -9.56
CA THR A 35 -9.67 0.93 -10.65
C THR A 35 -10.33 1.41 -11.93
N MET A 36 -9.87 0.89 -13.06
CA MET A 36 -10.41 1.26 -14.36
C MET A 36 -11.83 0.70 -14.57
N GLU A 37 -12.20 -0.31 -13.80
CA GLU A 37 -13.53 -0.93 -13.77
C GLU A 37 -14.54 -0.10 -12.94
N GLY A 38 -14.11 1.02 -12.37
CA GLY A 38 -14.95 1.87 -11.52
C GLY A 38 -15.06 1.38 -10.08
N GLU A 39 -14.28 0.36 -9.69
CA GLU A 39 -14.22 -0.10 -8.30
C GLU A 39 -13.28 0.81 -7.50
N VAL A 40 -13.63 1.06 -6.24
CA VAL A 40 -12.78 1.80 -5.31
C VAL A 40 -12.19 0.81 -4.31
N VAL A 41 -10.87 0.67 -4.33
CA VAL A 41 -10.13 -0.24 -3.45
C VAL A 41 -9.42 0.57 -2.37
N GLY A 42 -9.82 0.37 -1.11
CA GLY A 42 -9.09 0.87 0.05
C GLY A 42 -7.84 0.05 0.34
N ALA A 43 -6.74 0.71 0.69
CA ALA A 43 -5.48 0.06 1.06
C ALA A 43 -4.70 0.84 2.14
N HIS A 44 -3.55 0.28 2.52
CA HIS A 44 -2.57 0.90 3.43
C HIS A 44 -1.36 1.39 2.62
N LEU A 45 -1.09 2.69 2.66
CA LEU A 45 -0.06 3.37 1.88
C LEU A 45 1.34 2.90 2.25
N ILE A 46 1.56 2.54 3.52
CA ILE A 46 2.82 1.94 3.97
C ILE A 46 3.09 0.59 3.29
N VAL A 47 2.07 -0.24 3.11
CA VAL A 47 2.18 -1.55 2.45
C VAL A 47 2.44 -1.36 0.95
N LEU A 48 1.73 -0.42 0.32
CA LEU A 48 1.96 -0.08 -1.08
C LEU A 48 3.35 0.51 -1.31
N SER A 49 3.81 1.42 -0.46
CA SER A 49 5.12 2.06 -0.59
C SER A 49 6.28 1.07 -0.40
N ALA A 50 6.11 0.07 0.46
CA ALA A 50 7.07 -1.01 0.61
C ALA A 50 7.15 -1.92 -0.63
N SER A 51 6.03 -2.07 -1.36
CA SER A 51 5.94 -2.96 -2.53
C SER A 51 6.23 -2.24 -3.86
N PHE A 52 5.90 -0.95 -3.94
CA PHE A 52 5.85 -0.16 -5.17
C PHE A 52 6.40 1.24 -4.91
N PRO A 53 7.60 1.57 -5.43
CA PRO A 53 8.26 2.86 -5.17
C PRO A 53 7.42 4.09 -5.55
N VAL A 54 6.51 3.97 -6.54
CA VAL A 54 5.63 5.07 -6.98
C VAL A 54 4.78 5.66 -5.85
N PHE A 55 4.46 4.86 -4.83
CA PHE A 55 3.68 5.30 -3.68
C PHE A 55 4.52 5.93 -2.57
N GLY A 56 5.85 5.70 -2.55
CA GLY A 56 6.73 6.19 -1.49
C GLY A 56 6.73 7.71 -1.34
N LYS A 57 6.52 8.45 -2.44
CA LYS A 57 6.40 9.92 -2.43
C LYS A 57 5.21 10.45 -1.62
N HIS A 58 4.24 9.59 -1.30
CA HIS A 58 3.03 9.97 -0.57
C HIS A 58 3.12 9.73 0.94
N LEU A 59 4.16 9.05 1.45
CA LEU A 59 4.30 8.69 2.88
C LEU A 59 4.42 9.91 3.83
N GLY A 60 4.75 11.09 3.33
CA GLY A 60 4.82 12.32 4.12
C GLY A 60 3.61 13.24 3.97
N ALA A 61 2.65 12.90 3.12
CA ALA A 61 1.45 13.71 2.91
C ALA A 61 0.36 13.24 3.88
N ASN A 62 -0.04 14.09 4.83
CA ASN A 62 -1.13 13.84 5.78
C ASN A 62 -2.54 13.83 5.14
N ASN A 63 -2.62 13.69 3.82
CA ASN A 63 -3.85 13.78 3.06
C ASN A 63 -4.25 12.37 2.62
N VAL A 64 -5.55 12.05 2.72
CA VAL A 64 -6.12 10.88 2.04
C VAL A 64 -5.80 11.03 0.55
N VAL A 65 -4.93 10.17 0.04
CA VAL A 65 -4.57 10.20 -1.38
C VAL A 65 -5.62 9.41 -2.14
N HIS A 66 -6.17 10.00 -3.18
CA HIS A 66 -6.96 9.27 -4.18
C HIS A 66 -6.06 9.00 -5.37
N PHE A 67 -5.83 7.72 -5.69
CA PHE A 67 -4.99 7.32 -6.81
C PHE A 67 -5.84 6.73 -7.91
N GLN A 68 -5.68 7.21 -9.15
CA GLN A 68 -6.28 6.59 -10.33
C GLN A 68 -5.18 5.88 -11.10
N LEU A 69 -5.30 4.57 -11.28
CA LEU A 69 -4.36 3.80 -12.07
C LEU A 69 -4.65 4.05 -13.56
N SER A 70 -3.73 4.68 -14.31
CA SER A 70 -3.84 4.72 -15.77
C SER A 70 -3.49 3.35 -16.35
N ARG A 71 -4.24 2.88 -17.36
CA ARG A 71 -3.82 1.74 -18.20
C ARG A 71 -2.42 2.04 -18.74
N PHE A 72 -1.42 1.21 -18.45
CA PHE A 72 -0.09 1.37 -19.04
C PHE A 72 -0.20 1.41 -20.58
N PRO A 73 0.63 2.21 -21.27
CA PRO A 73 1.02 1.85 -22.62
C PRO A 73 1.94 0.64 -22.48
N HIS A 74 1.46 -0.53 -22.87
CA HIS A 74 2.38 -1.61 -23.21
C HIS A 74 3.16 -1.14 -24.45
N GLU A 75 4.46 -0.92 -24.31
CA GLU A 75 5.43 -1.17 -25.39
C GLU A 75 6.18 -2.46 -25.08
#